data_AF-A0A948YFT7-F1
#
_entry.id   AF-A0A948YFT7-F1
#
_cell.length_a   1.000
_cell.length_b   1.000
_cell.length_c   1.000
_cell.angle_alpha   90.00
_cell.angle_beta   90.00
_cell.angle_gamma   90.00
#
_symmetry.space_group_name_H-M   'P 1'
#
loop_
_entity.id
_entity.type
_entity.pdbx_description
1 polymer ?
#
loop_
_entity_poly.entity_id
_entity_poly.type
_entity_poly.pdbx_seq_one_letter_code
_entity_poly.pdbx_strand_id
1 'polypeptide(L)'
;MEHIATANPYFGVFVLFVITFGAFIGTTVIARLASRALARKDSEKIKLSVYECGPEITKQPNRVSPQFYLFALLFLLFDVEIVFMFPWAVDFKLLGWF
;
A
#
# COMPACT_ATOMS: atom_id res chain seq x y z
N MET A 1 21.15 -36.58 -7.42
CA MET A 1 20.17 -35.90 -8.30
C MET A 1 19.88 -34.57 -7.66
N GLU A 2 20.40 -33.52 -8.28
CA GLU A 2 20.47 -32.17 -7.70
C GLU A 2 19.06 -31.64 -7.36
N HIS A 3 18.87 -31.24 -6.11
CA HIS A 3 17.69 -30.51 -5.68
C HIS A 3 17.76 -29.12 -6.31
N ILE A 4 17.08 -28.96 -7.45
CA ILE A 4 16.88 -27.70 -8.14
C ILE A 4 16.39 -26.65 -7.13
N ALA A 5 16.87 -25.42 -7.24
CA ALA A 5 16.59 -24.27 -6.36
C ALA A 5 15.09 -23.90 -6.17
N THR A 6 14.18 -24.71 -6.69
CA THR A 6 12.72 -24.66 -6.51
C THR A 6 12.21 -25.39 -5.25
N ALA A 7 13.10 -25.98 -4.43
CA ALA A 7 12.70 -26.79 -3.28
C ALA A 7 12.09 -25.98 -2.11
N ASN A 8 12.28 -24.66 -2.03
CA ASN A 8 11.72 -23.85 -0.95
C ASN A 8 10.25 -23.48 -1.25
N PRO A 9 9.29 -23.78 -0.34
CA PRO A 9 7.86 -23.50 -0.55
C PRO A 9 7.55 -22.01 -0.81
N TYR A 10 8.42 -21.09 -0.39
CA TYR A 10 8.25 -19.64 -0.59
C TYR A 10 8.84 -19.13 -1.91
N PHE A 11 9.60 -19.95 -2.65
CA PHE A 11 10.26 -19.52 -3.88
C PHE A 11 9.25 -19.01 -4.92
N GLY A 12 8.10 -19.68 -5.06
CA GLY A 12 7.04 -19.24 -5.97
C GLY A 12 6.43 -17.88 -5.59
N VAL A 13 6.24 -17.63 -4.29
CA VAL A 13 5.73 -16.34 -3.79
C VAL A 13 6.73 -15.22 -4.08
N PHE A 14 8.01 -15.48 -3.86
CA PHE A 14 9.07 -14.52 -4.18
C PHE A 14 9.12 -14.19 -5.67
N VAL A 15 9.06 -15.20 -6.56
CA VAL A 15 9.04 -15.00 -8.01
C VAL A 15 7.81 -14.18 -8.43
N LEU A 16 6.64 -14.49 -7.87
CA LEU A 16 5.42 -13.73 -8.13
C LEU A 16 5.55 -12.27 -7.68
N PHE A 17 6.14 -12.02 -6.51
CA PHE A 17 6.42 -10.66 -6.03
C PHE A 17 7.32 -9.89 -7.00
N VAL A 18 8.43 -10.49 -7.45
CA VAL A 18 9.35 -9.84 -8.40
C VAL A 18 8.66 -9.52 -9.73
N ILE A 19 7.89 -10.46 -10.27
CA ILE A 19 7.17 -10.26 -11.55
C ILE A 19 6.12 -9.16 -11.41
N THR A 20 5.30 -9.20 -10.37
CA THR A 20 4.22 -8.22 -10.16
C THR A 20 4.76 -6.82 -9.86
N PHE A 21 5.82 -6.72 -9.05
CA PHE A 21 6.51 -5.46 -8.79
C PHE A 21 7.13 -4.89 -10.08
N GLY A 22 7.83 -5.73 -10.85
CA GLY A 22 8.39 -5.35 -12.14
C GLY A 22 7.32 -4.92 -13.14
N ALA A 23 6.20 -5.63 -13.21
CA ALA A 23 5.06 -5.28 -14.06
C ALA A 23 4.41 -3.96 -13.64
N PHE A 24 4.24 -3.70 -12.34
CA PHE A 24 3.71 -2.44 -11.82
C PHE A 24 4.61 -1.26 -12.22
N ILE A 25 5.92 -1.37 -12.00
CA ILE A 25 6.86 -0.32 -12.40
C ILE A 25 6.89 -0.16 -13.93
N GLY A 26 6.95 -1.27 -14.67
CA GLY A 26 6.97 -1.25 -16.14
C GLY A 26 5.74 -0.57 -16.72
N THR A 27 4.55 -0.97 -16.28
CA THR A 27 3.28 -0.41 -16.76
C THR A 27 3.12 1.07 -16.37
N THR A 28 3.48 1.46 -15.15
CA THR A 28 3.40 2.87 -14.71
C THR A 28 4.37 3.78 -15.48
N VAL A 29 5.59 3.32 -15.75
CA VAL A 29 6.58 4.07 -16.55
C VAL A 29 6.12 4.15 -18.01
N ILE A 30 5.70 3.06 -18.62
CA ILE A 30 5.19 3.05 -19.99
C ILE A 30 3.97 3.97 -20.12
N ALA A 31 3.00 3.87 -19.20
CA ALA A 31 1.82 4.73 -19.19
C ALA A 31 2.19 6.21 -19.05
N ARG A 32 3.14 6.55 -18.17
CA ARG A 32 3.65 7.92 -18.02
C ARG A 32 4.33 8.43 -19.29
N LEU A 33 5.16 7.62 -19.94
CA LEU A 33 5.86 8.00 -21.17
C LEU A 33 4.88 8.16 -22.34
N ALA A 34 3.98 7.21 -22.53
CA ALA A 34 2.94 7.25 -23.56
C ALA A 34 2.02 8.46 -23.36
N SER A 35 1.56 8.69 -22.12
CA SER A 35 0.74 9.86 -21.78
C SER A 35 1.48 11.17 -22.09
N ARG A 36 2.76 11.30 -21.72
CA ARG A 36 3.55 12.51 -22.04
C ARG A 36 3.84 12.68 -23.52
N ALA A 37 3.86 11.62 -24.31
CA ALA A 37 4.05 11.70 -25.76
C ALA A 37 2.78 12.15 -26.48
N LEU A 38 1.62 11.66 -26.03
CA LEU A 38 0.31 11.95 -26.64
C LEU A 38 -0.34 13.24 -26.12
N ALA A 39 -0.04 13.65 -24.88
CA ALA A 39 -0.69 14.79 -24.25
C ALA A 39 -0.24 16.13 -24.86
N ARG A 40 -1.21 17.03 -25.06
CA ARG A 40 -0.93 18.46 -25.26
C ARG A 40 -0.41 19.04 -23.93
N LYS A 41 0.87 19.35 -23.88
CA LYS A 41 1.52 19.95 -22.71
C LYS A 41 1.23 21.44 -22.69
N ASP A 42 0.19 21.82 -21.96
CA ASP A 42 -0.08 23.21 -21.67
C ASP A 42 0.44 23.56 -20.27
N SER A 43 1.25 24.60 -20.19
CA SER A 43 1.97 25.05 -18.99
C SER A 43 1.39 26.31 -18.38
N GLU A 44 0.15 26.68 -18.74
CA GLU A 44 -0.55 27.79 -18.10
C GLU A 44 -0.50 27.71 -16.57
N LYS A 45 -0.08 28.80 -15.93
CA LYS A 45 0.07 28.89 -14.46
C LYS A 45 -1.20 28.49 -13.71
N ILE A 46 -2.37 28.84 -14.25
CA ILE A 46 -3.69 28.52 -13.68
C ILE A 46 -3.97 27.01 -13.70
N LYS A 47 -3.48 26.27 -14.70
CA LYS A 47 -3.65 24.80 -14.77
C LYS A 47 -2.79 24.06 -13.74
N LEU A 48 -1.72 24.72 -13.28
CA LEU A 48 -0.76 24.18 -12.31
C LEU A 48 -0.99 24.68 -10.89
N SER A 49 -1.96 25.59 -10.67
CA SER A 49 -2.34 26.04 -9.33
C SER A 49 -3.28 25.07 -8.64
N VAL A 50 -3.27 25.05 -7.30
CA VAL A 50 -4.21 24.25 -6.51
C VAL A 50 -5.63 24.74 -6.77
N TYR A 51 -6.57 23.80 -6.90
CA TYR A 51 -7.98 24.10 -7.10
C TYR A 51 -8.63 24.57 -5.80
N GLU A 52 -9.21 25.78 -5.82
CA GLU A 52 -9.88 26.40 -4.66
C GLU A 52 -11.21 27.08 -5.07
N CYS A 53 -11.82 26.71 -6.20
CA CYS A 53 -13.04 27.35 -6.74
C CYS A 53 -12.94 28.86 -7.06
N GLY A 54 -11.72 29.43 -7.18
CA GLY A 54 -11.50 30.80 -7.69
C GLY A 54 -10.70 31.74 -6.78
N PRO A 55 -10.91 31.76 -5.45
CA PRO A 55 -10.08 32.52 -4.52
C PRO A 55 -8.62 32.07 -4.50
N GLU A 56 -7.71 32.99 -4.18
CA GLU A 56 -6.31 32.63 -3.93
C GLU A 56 -6.18 31.81 -2.64
N ILE A 57 -5.37 30.74 -2.72
CA ILE A 57 -5.17 29.80 -1.63
C ILE A 57 -4.54 30.54 -0.46
N THR A 58 -5.32 30.81 0.59
CA THR A 58 -4.78 31.23 1.86
C THR A 58 -4.38 29.97 2.63
N LYS A 59 -3.15 29.91 3.16
CA LYS A 59 -2.71 28.79 3.99
C LYS A 59 -3.62 28.70 5.23
N GLN A 60 -4.65 27.86 5.17
CA GLN A 60 -5.42 27.49 6.33
C GLN A 60 -4.60 26.51 7.18
N PRO A 61 -4.47 26.72 8.50
CA PRO A 61 -3.88 25.72 9.37
C PRO A 61 -4.86 24.54 9.51
N ASN A 62 -4.89 23.66 8.52
CA ASN A 62 -5.65 22.43 8.58
C ASN A 62 -5.02 21.54 9.65
N ARG A 63 -5.67 21.46 10.81
CA ARG A 63 -5.35 20.46 11.82
C ARG A 63 -6.05 19.17 11.41
N VAL A 64 -5.26 18.13 11.17
CA VAL A 64 -5.81 16.78 11.03
C VAL A 64 -6.50 16.42 12.34
N SER A 65 -7.71 15.87 12.23
CA SER A 65 -8.48 15.51 13.42
C SER A 65 -7.74 14.43 14.23
N PRO A 66 -7.67 14.53 15.57
CA PRO A 66 -7.09 13.48 16.43
C PRO A 66 -7.78 12.12 16.30
N GLN A 67 -9.00 12.08 15.76
CA GLN A 67 -9.75 10.83 15.55
C GLN A 67 -8.98 9.86 14.66
N PHE A 68 -8.29 10.33 13.62
CA PHE A 68 -7.49 9.46 12.75
C PHE A 68 -6.33 8.79 13.50
N TYR A 69 -5.75 9.49 14.48
CA TYR A 69 -4.72 8.92 15.36
C TYR A 69 -5.32 7.84 16.27
N LEU A 70 -6.49 8.09 16.87
CA LEU A 70 -7.17 7.09 17.71
C LEU A 70 -7.52 5.84 16.90
N PHE A 71 -7.99 5.98 15.65
CA PHE A 71 -8.24 4.85 14.76
C PHE A 71 -6.95 4.07 14.46
N ALA A 72 -5.85 4.75 14.14
CA ALA A 72 -4.57 4.10 13.87
C ALA A 72 -4.01 3.36 15.11
N LEU A 73 -4.09 3.98 16.28
CA LEU A 73 -3.67 3.39 17.54
C LEU A 73 -4.51 2.14 17.87
N LEU A 74 -5.82 2.23 17.73
CA LEU A 74 -6.74 1.13 17.99
C LEU A 74 -6.54 -0.02 17.00
N PHE A 75 -6.34 0.28 15.71
CA PHE A 75 -6.00 -0.72 14.69
C PHE A 75 -4.71 -1.46 15.04
N LEU A 76 -3.66 -0.73 15.42
CA LEU A 76 -2.38 -1.32 15.84
C LEU A 76 -2.55 -2.22 17.08
N LEU A 77 -3.35 -1.79 18.06
CA LEU A 77 -3.64 -2.59 19.25
C LEU A 77 -4.36 -3.90 18.89
N PHE A 78 -5.41 -3.84 18.06
CA PHE A 78 -6.15 -5.03 17.65
C PHE A 78 -5.35 -5.96 16.72
N ASP A 79 -4.48 -5.42 15.87
CA ASP A 79 -3.60 -6.24 15.03
C ASP A 79 -2.66 -7.10 15.89
N VAL A 80 -2.08 -6.49 16.93
CA VAL A 80 -1.26 -7.19 17.92
C VAL A 80 -2.08 -8.23 18.70
N GLU A 81 -3.30 -7.90 19.11
CA GLU A 81 -4.20 -8.86 19.77
C GLU A 81 -4.47 -10.09 18.89
N ILE A 82 -4.75 -9.89 17.60
CA ILE A 82 -4.98 -10.98 16.65
C ILE A 82 -3.71 -11.84 16.48
N VAL A 83 -2.52 -11.23 16.47
CA VAL A 83 -1.25 -11.99 16.45
C VAL A 83 -1.15 -12.96 17.63
N PHE A 84 -1.61 -12.56 18.82
CA PHE A 84 -1.67 -13.44 19.99
C PHE A 84 -2.80 -14.47 19.92
N MET A 85 -3.90 -14.16 19.23
CA MET A 85 -5.00 -15.11 19.03
C MET A 85 -4.67 -16.19 17.99
N PHE A 86 -3.74 -15.96 17.05
CA PHE A 86 -3.41 -16.95 16.02
C PHE A 86 -2.91 -18.30 16.56
N PRO A 87 -1.95 -18.37 17.51
CA PRO A 87 -1.54 -19.65 18.11
C PRO A 87 -2.70 -20.41 18.75
N TRP A 88 -3.56 -19.72 19.49
CA TRP A 88 -4.76 -20.31 20.08
C TRP A 88 -5.74 -20.81 19.00
N ALA A 89 -5.90 -20.09 17.90
CA ALA A 89 -6.79 -20.46 16.81
C ALA A 89 -6.29 -21.68 16.01
N VAL A 90 -4.97 -21.82 15.83
CA VAL A 90 -4.37 -22.94 15.08
C VAL A 90 -4.38 -24.24 15.91
N ASP A 91 -4.02 -24.17 17.20
CA ASP A 91 -3.84 -25.35 18.07
C ASP A 91 -4.92 -25.47 19.15
N PHE A 92 -6.15 -25.02 18.86
CA PHE A 92 -7.27 -24.95 19.81
C PHE A 92 -7.57 -26.26 20.56
N LYS A 93 -7.35 -27.42 19.91
CA LYS A 93 -7.59 -28.75 20.51
C LYS A 93 -6.59 -29.14 21.59
N LEU A 94 -5.36 -28.60 21.58
CA LEU A 94 -4.33 -28.91 22.58
C LEU A 94 -4.50 -28.06 23.84
N LEU A 95 -5.11 -26.87 23.72
CA LEU A 95 -5.31 -25.94 24.84
C LEU A 95 -6.63 -26.14 25.60
N GLY A 96 -7.65 -26.75 24.97
CA GLY A 96 -8.88 -27.19 25.64
C GLY A 96 -9.62 -26.12 26.47
N TRP A 97 -10.62 -26.57 27.23
CA TRP A 97 -11.15 -25.86 28.39
C TRP A 97 -10.98 -26.88 29.52
N PHE A 98 -10.02 -26.62 30.42
CA PHE A 98 -9.43 -27.56 31.41
C PHE A 98 -8.44 -28.59 30.84
#